data_AF-A0A239IHD1-F1
#
_entry.id   AF-A0A239IHD1-F1
#
_cell.length_a   1.000
_cell.length_b   1.000
_cell.length_c   1.000
_cell.angle_alpha   90.00
_cell.angle_beta   90.00
_cell.angle_gamma   90.00
#
_symmetry.space_group_name_H-M   'P 1'
#
loop_
_entity.id
_entity.type
_entity.pdbx_description
1 polymer ?
#
loop_
_entity_poly.entity_id
_entity_poly.type
_entity_poly.pdbx_seq_one_letter_code
_entity_poly.pdbx_strand_id
1 'polypeptide(L)'
;MLGEWQMYVRSPLHPGLSYPKLYYRSVTANGSAMAYVFPTLVAMGFDYAIVKLALKRPLVRFKWAWGGFGLIVLSTVVAMVPVAMRLASVLCTFYPPMIGNAFFYIGVVLVVIGSWVWVALMSINLRLWKKNHPGLLIPFAMFANVTSAYLWACTSVGSSREILFQILPVALGFKSTIDAGLACILISWTLHAIVYFWLVPSYIAFYTLIPRAIGGRF
;
A
#
# COMPACT_ATOMS: atom_id res chain seq x y z
N MET A 1 15.77 10.30 -3.37
CA MET A 1 17.08 10.12 -2.69
C MET A 1 17.50 8.65 -2.51
N LEU A 2 16.73 7.73 -1.90
CA LEU A 2 17.19 6.33 -1.75
C LEU A 2 17.24 5.54 -3.07
N GLY A 3 16.26 5.74 -3.98
CA GLY A 3 16.31 5.19 -5.34
C GLY A 3 17.44 5.76 -6.19
N GLU A 4 17.68 7.07 -6.12
CA GLU A 4 18.82 7.73 -6.78
C GLU A 4 20.16 7.15 -6.30
N TRP A 5 20.30 6.89 -4.99
CA TRP A 5 21.49 6.23 -4.44
C TRP A 5 21.73 4.85 -5.06
N GLN A 6 20.68 4.07 -5.33
CA GLN A 6 20.82 2.76 -5.96
C GLN A 6 21.31 2.88 -7.41
N MET A 7 20.82 3.87 -8.16
CA MET A 7 21.31 4.17 -9.51
C MET A 7 22.78 4.63 -9.46
N TYR A 8 23.13 5.48 -8.51
CA TYR A 8 24.48 6.00 -8.34
C TYR A 8 25.50 4.89 -8.00
N VAL A 9 25.17 3.98 -7.07
CA VAL A 9 26.04 2.86 -6.68
C VAL A 9 26.23 1.84 -7.82
N ARG A 10 25.23 1.66 -8.68
CA ARG A 10 25.34 0.78 -9.86
C ARG A 10 26.01 1.46 -11.06
N SER A 11 26.29 2.76 -10.98
CA SER A 11 26.88 3.53 -12.07
C SER A 11 28.38 3.20 -12.21
N PRO A 12 28.91 3.09 -13.44
CA PRO A 12 30.35 2.93 -13.66
C PRO A 12 31.18 4.15 -13.21
N LEU A 13 30.53 5.26 -12.86
CA LEU A 13 31.19 6.51 -12.47
C LEU A 13 31.95 6.42 -11.14
N HIS A 14 31.56 5.53 -10.22
CA HIS A 14 32.20 5.41 -8.90
C HIS A 14 32.28 3.96 -8.38
N PRO A 15 33.18 3.12 -8.91
CA PRO A 15 33.28 1.70 -8.59
C PRO A 15 33.62 1.39 -7.11
N GLY A 16 34.16 2.36 -6.36
CA GLY A 16 34.56 2.18 -4.95
C GLY A 16 33.47 2.41 -3.89
N LEU A 17 32.25 2.83 -4.26
CA LEU A 17 31.17 3.18 -3.30
C LEU A 17 30.17 2.03 -3.05
N SER A 18 30.43 0.85 -3.58
CA SER A 18 29.54 -0.32 -3.50
C SER A 18 29.64 -1.04 -2.16
N TYR A 19 29.01 -0.50 -1.12
CA TYR A 19 28.83 -1.19 0.17
C TYR A 19 27.53 -2.01 0.14
N PRO A 20 27.59 -3.35 0.06
CA PRO A 20 26.40 -4.18 -0.13
C PRO A 20 25.36 -3.98 0.98
N LYS A 21 25.80 -3.86 2.23
CA LYS A 21 24.92 -3.64 3.39
C LYS A 21 24.11 -2.35 3.28
N LEU A 22 24.73 -1.26 2.81
CA LEU A 22 24.05 0.03 2.64
C LEU A 22 23.09 -0.01 1.45
N TYR A 23 23.49 -0.70 0.39
CA TYR A 23 22.67 -0.91 -0.80
C TYR A 23 21.39 -1.71 -0.49
N TYR A 24 21.47 -2.89 0.14
CA TYR A 24 20.29 -3.69 0.48
C TYR A 24 19.37 -3.01 1.48
N ARG A 25 19.93 -2.23 2.41
CA ARG A 25 19.15 -1.37 3.29
C ARG A 25 18.39 -0.31 2.50
N SER A 26 19.03 0.37 1.56
CA SER A 26 18.37 1.36 0.69
C SER A 26 17.28 0.72 -0.16
N VAL A 27 17.54 -0.45 -0.75
CA VAL A 27 16.56 -1.21 -1.54
C VAL A 27 15.35 -1.60 -0.70
N THR A 28 15.57 -2.07 0.52
CA THR A 28 14.48 -2.42 1.46
C THR A 28 13.66 -1.19 1.83
N ALA A 29 14.30 -0.12 2.29
CA ALA A 29 13.61 1.11 2.66
C ALA A 29 12.81 1.71 1.48
N ASN A 30 13.47 1.89 0.33
CA ASN A 30 12.84 2.48 -0.85
C ASN A 30 11.73 1.59 -1.40
N GLY A 31 12.00 0.30 -1.56
CA GLY A 31 11.04 -0.66 -2.07
C GLY A 31 9.79 -0.72 -1.20
N SER A 32 9.94 -0.86 0.13
CA SER A 32 8.80 -0.94 1.03
C SER A 32 8.01 0.37 1.09
N ALA A 33 8.69 1.52 1.13
CA ALA A 33 8.01 2.82 1.12
C ALA A 33 7.25 3.07 -0.19
N MET A 34 7.86 2.77 -1.33
CA MET A 34 7.26 3.01 -2.65
C MET A 34 6.23 1.95 -3.07
N ALA A 35 6.29 0.73 -2.51
CA ALA A 35 5.33 -0.32 -2.83
C ALA A 35 4.08 -0.29 -1.93
N TYR A 36 4.25 0.00 -0.64
CA TYR A 36 3.15 -0.08 0.33
C TYR A 36 2.67 1.28 0.80
N VAL A 37 3.57 2.18 1.21
CA VAL A 37 3.16 3.42 1.87
C VAL A 37 2.68 4.45 0.87
N PHE A 38 3.52 4.80 -0.11
CA PHE A 38 3.24 5.86 -1.06
C PHE A 38 1.99 5.59 -1.91
N PRO A 39 1.83 4.42 -2.57
CA PRO A 39 0.66 4.17 -3.39
C PRO A 39 -0.63 4.13 -2.58
N THR A 40 -0.58 3.61 -1.35
CA THR A 40 -1.75 3.60 -0.46
C THR A 40 -2.15 5.01 -0.04
N LEU A 41 -1.20 5.88 0.32
CA LEU A 41 -1.50 7.28 0.64
C LEU A 41 -2.05 8.04 -0.58
N VAL A 42 -1.50 7.80 -1.77
CA VAL A 42 -1.99 8.38 -3.03
C VAL A 42 -3.42 7.91 -3.32
N ALA A 43 -3.68 6.61 -3.26
CA ALA A 43 -5.01 6.04 -3.46
C ALA A 43 -6.01 6.63 -2.45
N MET A 44 -5.68 6.65 -1.16
CA MET A 44 -6.53 7.22 -0.12
C MET A 44 -6.88 8.68 -0.40
N GLY A 45 -5.88 9.53 -0.65
CA GLY A 45 -6.08 10.95 -0.92
C GLY A 45 -6.92 11.19 -2.17
N PHE A 46 -6.58 10.50 -3.26
CA PHE A 46 -7.30 10.56 -4.52
C PHE A 46 -8.76 10.14 -4.35
N ASP A 47 -8.99 9.02 -3.68
CA ASP A 47 -10.31 8.45 -3.52
C ASP A 47 -11.20 9.28 -2.59
N TYR A 48 -10.65 9.91 -1.56
CA TYR A 48 -11.39 10.90 -0.77
C TYR A 48 -11.81 12.12 -1.61
N ALA A 49 -10.98 12.55 -2.56
CA ALA A 49 -11.36 13.63 -3.49
C ALA A 49 -12.44 13.17 -4.46
N ILE A 50 -12.34 11.96 -5.01
CA ILE A 50 -13.37 11.36 -5.88
C ILE A 50 -14.71 11.26 -5.16
N VAL A 51 -14.75 10.86 -3.87
CA VAL A 51 -16.01 10.87 -3.11
C VAL A 51 -16.65 12.25 -3.13
N LYS A 52 -15.88 13.31 -2.86
CA LYS A 52 -16.43 14.68 -2.82
C LYS A 52 -16.92 15.15 -4.19
N LEU A 53 -16.13 14.90 -5.24
CA LEU A 53 -16.40 15.38 -6.59
C LEU A 53 -17.51 14.57 -7.29
N ALA A 54 -17.47 13.24 -7.19
CA ALA A 54 -18.41 12.36 -7.86
C ALA A 54 -19.78 12.33 -7.17
N LEU A 55 -19.80 12.32 -5.82
CA LEU A 55 -21.05 12.28 -5.05
C LEU A 55 -21.57 13.69 -4.69
N LYS A 56 -20.84 14.75 -5.04
CA LYS A 56 -21.16 16.16 -4.78
C LYS A 56 -21.53 16.44 -3.32
N ARG A 57 -20.78 15.86 -2.38
CA ARG A 57 -21.06 15.97 -0.94
C ARG A 57 -19.78 15.84 -0.11
N PRO A 58 -19.74 16.36 1.13
CA PRO A 58 -18.58 16.17 1.98
C PRO A 58 -18.36 14.70 2.34
N LEU A 59 -17.10 14.34 2.60
CA LEU A 59 -16.73 13.01 3.07
C LEU A 59 -17.34 12.77 4.46
N VAL A 60 -18.21 11.78 4.56
CA VAL A 60 -18.78 11.37 5.84
C VAL A 60 -17.69 10.69 6.68
N ARG A 61 -17.69 10.95 8.01
CA ARG A 61 -16.71 10.42 8.97
C ARG A 61 -15.27 10.85 8.70
N PHE A 62 -15.06 12.11 8.33
CA PHE A 62 -13.74 12.70 8.06
C PHE A 62 -12.68 12.47 9.15
N LYS A 63 -13.07 12.43 10.44
CA LYS A 63 -12.14 12.10 11.54
C LYS A 63 -11.50 10.71 11.39
N TRP A 64 -12.24 9.73 10.86
CA TRP A 64 -11.71 8.39 10.62
C TRP A 64 -10.73 8.35 9.44
N ALA A 65 -10.88 9.25 8.46
CA ALA A 65 -9.90 9.39 7.38
C ALA A 65 -8.54 9.86 7.93
N TRP A 66 -8.56 10.84 8.84
CA TRP A 66 -7.35 11.25 9.58
C TRP A 66 -6.79 10.15 10.48
N GLY A 67 -7.66 9.37 11.13
CA GLY A 67 -7.23 8.20 11.91
C GLY A 67 -6.49 7.16 11.06
N GLY A 68 -7.03 6.80 9.89
CA GLY A 68 -6.38 5.89 8.95
C GLY A 68 -5.05 6.44 8.41
N PHE A 69 -5.02 7.73 8.06
CA PHE A 69 -3.80 8.41 7.64
C PHE A 69 -2.73 8.40 8.74
N GLY A 70 -3.11 8.80 9.96
CA GLY A 70 -2.20 8.82 11.11
C GLY A 70 -1.66 7.43 11.44
N LEU A 71 -2.50 6.39 11.32
CA LEU A 71 -2.07 5.01 11.49
C LEU A 71 -1.02 4.62 10.44
N ILE A 72 -1.20 4.94 9.16
CA ILE A 72 -0.20 4.64 8.12
C ILE A 72 1.11 5.40 8.34
N VAL A 73 1.05 6.66 8.76
CA VAL A 73 2.26 7.44 9.10
C VAL A 73 3.00 6.79 10.26
N LEU A 74 2.31 6.45 11.35
CA LEU A 74 2.89 5.73 12.49
C LEU A 74 3.49 4.39 12.06
N SER A 75 2.77 3.63 11.24
CA SER A 75 3.20 2.35 10.70
C SER A 75 4.50 2.46 9.90
N THR A 76 4.62 3.53 9.11
CA THR A 76 5.82 3.82 8.33
C THR A 76 7.01 4.07 9.25
N VAL A 77 6.84 4.83 10.32
CA VAL A 77 7.90 5.06 11.30
C VAL A 77 8.29 3.74 11.98
N VAL A 78 7.32 2.95 12.44
CA VAL A 78 7.56 1.65 13.08
C VAL A 78 8.31 0.70 12.14
N ALA A 79 7.98 0.68 10.85
CA ALA A 79 8.66 -0.15 9.86
C ALA A 79 10.07 0.36 9.51
N MET A 80 10.24 1.67 9.38
CA MET A 80 11.49 2.26 8.90
C MET A 80 12.57 2.35 9.98
N VAL A 81 12.21 2.42 11.27
CA VAL A 81 13.19 2.44 12.37
C VAL A 81 14.11 1.20 12.36
N PRO A 82 13.60 -0.04 12.31
CA PRO A 82 14.47 -1.23 12.20
C PRO A 82 15.32 -1.27 10.93
N VAL A 83 14.77 -0.83 9.79
CA VAL A 83 15.52 -0.73 8.53
C VAL A 83 16.67 0.28 8.68
N ALA A 84 16.41 1.42 9.33
CA ALA A 84 17.39 2.44 9.62
C ALA A 84 18.46 2.00 10.63
N MET A 85 18.10 1.12 11.56
CA MET A 85 19.04 0.50 12.50
C MET A 85 19.81 -0.69 11.90
N ARG A 86 19.61 -1.01 10.61
CA ARG A 86 20.20 -2.16 9.91
C ARG A 86 19.72 -3.52 10.43
N LEU A 87 18.57 -3.55 11.12
CA LEU A 87 17.95 -4.74 11.70
C LEU A 87 16.94 -5.40 10.75
N ALA A 88 16.63 -4.79 9.60
CA ALA A 88 15.73 -5.32 8.58
C ALA A 88 16.22 -4.93 7.18
N SER A 89 16.96 -5.83 6.51
CA SER A 89 17.42 -5.68 5.12
C SER A 89 16.86 -6.83 4.27
N VAL A 90 15.53 -6.93 4.21
CA VAL A 90 14.81 -8.10 3.67
C VAL A 90 14.09 -7.82 2.35
N LEU A 91 14.37 -6.68 1.70
CA LEU A 91 13.66 -6.18 0.52
C LEU A 91 12.17 -5.91 0.81
N CYS A 92 11.43 -5.43 -0.20
CA CYS A 92 9.99 -5.18 -0.06
C CYS A 92 9.16 -6.46 -0.01
N THR A 93 9.70 -7.59 -0.45
CA THR A 93 8.99 -8.88 -0.52
C THR A 93 9.25 -9.80 0.66
N PHE A 94 10.30 -9.54 1.46
CA PHE A 94 10.62 -10.29 2.67
C PHE A 94 10.59 -11.82 2.53
N TYR A 95 11.05 -12.33 1.39
CA TYR A 95 11.09 -13.77 1.09
C TYR A 95 11.89 -14.56 2.15
N PRO A 96 11.30 -15.61 2.74
CA PRO A 96 12.03 -16.55 3.58
C PRO A 96 13.19 -17.22 2.81
N PRO A 97 14.29 -17.62 3.49
CA PRO A 97 14.51 -17.63 4.94
C PRO A 97 15.00 -16.30 5.54
N MET A 98 15.04 -15.20 4.77
CA MET A 98 15.53 -13.91 5.29
C MET A 98 14.51 -13.26 6.22
N ILE A 99 14.80 -13.29 7.52
CA ILE A 99 13.92 -12.72 8.56
C ILE A 99 14.63 -11.54 9.23
N GLY A 100 13.94 -10.41 9.26
CA GLY A 100 14.37 -9.18 9.93
C GLY A 100 13.72 -9.01 11.30
N ASN A 101 13.90 -7.82 11.86
CA ASN A 101 13.26 -7.45 13.12
C ASN A 101 11.72 -7.44 13.03
N ALA A 102 11.05 -7.97 14.05
CA ALA A 102 9.59 -8.06 14.15
C ALA A 102 8.84 -6.73 13.91
N PHE A 103 9.39 -5.60 14.36
CA PHE A 103 8.76 -4.28 14.19
C PHE A 103 8.61 -3.87 12.72
N PHE A 104 9.50 -4.33 11.82
CA PHE A 104 9.33 -4.10 10.39
C PHE A 104 8.02 -4.70 9.88
N TYR A 105 7.78 -5.97 10.22
CA TYR A 105 6.58 -6.71 9.82
C TYR A 105 5.30 -6.18 10.47
N ILE A 106 5.37 -5.81 11.75
CA ILE A 106 4.27 -5.14 12.46
C ILE A 106 3.91 -3.84 11.73
N GLY A 107 4.90 -3.02 11.36
CA GLY A 107 4.67 -1.79 10.61
C GLY A 107 3.97 -2.06 9.27
N VAL A 108 4.39 -3.08 8.50
CA VAL A 108 3.71 -3.44 7.23
C VAL A 108 2.26 -3.84 7.47
N VAL A 109 1.97 -4.66 8.48
CA VAL A 109 0.59 -5.06 8.82
C VAL A 109 -0.25 -3.86 9.26
N LEU A 110 0.33 -2.93 10.02
CA LEU A 110 -0.37 -1.72 10.45
C LEU A 110 -0.71 -0.79 9.27
N VAL A 111 0.11 -0.75 8.20
CA VAL A 111 -0.24 -0.05 6.94
C VAL A 111 -1.51 -0.67 6.35
N VAL A 112 -1.59 -2.00 6.28
CA VAL A 112 -2.78 -2.70 5.79
C VAL A 112 -4.00 -2.39 6.64
N ILE A 113 -3.89 -2.48 7.98
CA ILE A 113 -5.00 -2.18 8.89
C ILE A 113 -5.46 -0.71 8.73
N GLY A 114 -4.53 0.23 8.65
CA GLY A 114 -4.85 1.66 8.43
C GLY A 114 -5.57 1.90 7.12
N SER A 115 -5.16 1.21 6.06
CA SER A 115 -5.82 1.30 4.75
C SER A 115 -7.22 0.69 4.74
N TRP A 116 -7.52 -0.32 5.56
CA TRP A 116 -8.87 -0.89 5.64
C TRP A 116 -9.89 0.09 6.23
N VAL A 117 -9.45 1.03 7.07
CA VAL A 117 -10.29 2.16 7.50
C VAL A 117 -10.75 2.97 6.29
N TRP A 118 -9.85 3.24 5.34
CA TRP A 118 -10.18 3.91 4.09
C TRP A 118 -11.14 3.08 3.23
N VAL A 119 -10.90 1.76 3.07
CA VAL A 119 -11.81 0.86 2.34
C VAL A 119 -13.23 0.95 2.90
N ALA A 120 -13.37 0.84 4.22
CA ALA A 120 -14.66 0.95 4.89
C ALA A 120 -15.34 2.31 4.63
N LEU A 121 -14.57 3.41 4.64
CA LEU A 121 -15.09 4.74 4.33
C LEU A 121 -15.62 4.86 2.90
N MET A 122 -14.98 4.22 1.92
CA MET A 122 -15.46 4.19 0.53
C MET A 122 -16.82 3.47 0.45
N SER A 123 -16.95 2.31 1.08
CA SER A 123 -18.21 1.55 1.16
C SER A 123 -19.31 2.33 1.87
N ILE A 124 -19.01 2.94 3.02
CA ILE A 124 -19.98 3.73 3.81
C ILE A 124 -20.48 4.91 2.97
N ASN A 125 -19.57 5.62 2.31
CA ASN A 125 -19.97 6.77 1.51
C ASN A 125 -20.84 6.36 0.31
N LEU A 126 -20.48 5.30 -0.41
CA LEU A 126 -21.32 4.81 -1.50
C LEU A 126 -22.72 4.39 -1.00
N ARG A 127 -22.80 3.62 0.09
CA ARG A 127 -24.07 3.15 0.66
C ARG A 127 -24.97 4.30 1.08
N LEU A 128 -24.42 5.30 1.78
CA LEU A 128 -25.17 6.48 2.18
C LEU A 128 -25.67 7.30 1.00
N TRP A 129 -24.88 7.38 -0.09
CA TRP A 129 -25.31 8.11 -1.28
C TRP A 129 -26.44 7.38 -2.00
N LYS A 130 -26.31 6.06 -2.16
CA LYS A 130 -27.34 5.21 -2.78
C LYS A 130 -28.66 5.22 -2.00
N LYS A 131 -28.61 5.29 -0.66
CA LYS A 131 -29.80 5.44 0.19
C LYS A 131 -30.56 6.74 -0.10
N ASN A 132 -29.84 7.83 -0.35
CA ASN A 132 -30.44 9.15 -0.60
C ASN A 132 -30.83 9.36 -2.08
N HIS A 133 -30.41 8.46 -2.98
CA HIS A 133 -30.63 8.53 -4.42
C HIS A 133 -31.13 7.17 -4.95
N PRO A 134 -32.29 6.69 -4.49
CA PRO A 134 -32.83 5.41 -4.96
C PRO A 134 -33.12 5.48 -6.46
N GLY A 135 -32.79 4.42 -7.19
CA GLY A 135 -33.02 4.31 -8.64
C GLY A 135 -32.00 5.04 -9.53
N LEU A 136 -31.10 5.86 -8.97
CA LEU A 136 -30.06 6.51 -9.74
C LEU A 136 -28.81 5.63 -9.91
N LEU A 137 -28.20 5.68 -11.09
CA LEU A 137 -26.95 5.00 -11.38
C LEU A 137 -25.79 5.64 -10.60
N ILE A 138 -24.87 4.80 -10.13
CA ILE A 138 -23.68 5.25 -9.40
C ILE A 138 -22.75 5.96 -10.39
N PRO A 139 -22.21 7.16 -10.06
CA PRO A 139 -21.21 7.81 -10.89
C PRO A 139 -20.01 6.89 -11.13
N PHE A 140 -19.58 6.76 -12.39
CA PHE A 140 -18.51 5.84 -12.80
C PHE A 140 -17.24 5.97 -11.94
N ALA A 141 -16.79 7.20 -11.69
CA ALA A 141 -15.62 7.47 -10.86
C ALA A 141 -15.74 6.88 -9.44
N MET A 142 -16.93 6.97 -8.82
CA MET A 142 -17.18 6.39 -7.50
C MET A 142 -17.22 4.87 -7.55
N PHE A 143 -17.82 4.29 -8.59
CA PHE A 143 -17.85 2.84 -8.79
C PHE A 143 -16.43 2.27 -8.93
N ALA A 144 -15.61 2.88 -9.79
CA ALA A 144 -14.22 2.47 -10.01
C ALA A 144 -13.39 2.59 -8.72
N ASN A 145 -13.54 3.70 -7.99
CA ASN A 145 -12.89 3.92 -6.70
C ASN A 145 -13.22 2.82 -5.67
N VAL A 146 -14.52 2.52 -5.44
CA VAL A 146 -14.93 1.48 -4.49
C VAL A 146 -14.43 0.10 -4.92
N THR A 147 -14.41 -0.17 -6.22
CA THR A 147 -13.90 -1.43 -6.77
C THR A 147 -12.39 -1.55 -6.53
N SER A 148 -11.63 -0.47 -6.72
CA SER A 148 -10.20 -0.39 -6.40
C SER A 148 -9.93 -0.63 -4.90
N ALA A 149 -10.74 -0.03 -4.04
CA ALA A 149 -10.66 -0.24 -2.60
C ALA A 149 -10.90 -1.70 -2.21
N TYR A 150 -11.85 -2.38 -2.85
CA TYR A 150 -12.09 -3.80 -2.62
C TYR A 150 -11.01 -4.70 -3.22
N LEU A 151 -10.45 -4.36 -4.39
CA LEU A 151 -9.29 -5.04 -4.93
C LEU A 151 -8.15 -4.99 -3.90
N TRP A 152 -7.86 -3.83 -3.33
CA TRP A 152 -6.85 -3.71 -2.28
C TRP A 152 -7.19 -4.52 -1.03
N ALA A 153 -8.44 -4.47 -0.56
CA ALA A 153 -8.87 -5.24 0.61
C ALA A 153 -8.67 -6.74 0.42
N CYS A 154 -9.07 -7.30 -0.72
CA CYS A 154 -8.91 -8.72 -1.01
C CYS A 154 -7.45 -9.14 -1.14
N THR A 155 -6.61 -8.27 -1.71
CA THR A 155 -5.22 -8.61 -2.07
C THR A 155 -4.29 -8.46 -0.87
N SER A 156 -4.49 -7.42 -0.06
CA SER A 156 -3.73 -7.20 1.18
C SER A 156 -3.90 -8.30 2.23
N VAL A 157 -4.95 -9.13 2.12
CA VAL A 157 -5.15 -10.32 2.98
C VAL A 157 -4.05 -11.35 2.79
N GLY A 158 -3.54 -11.56 1.56
CA GLY A 158 -2.48 -12.55 1.30
C GLY A 158 -1.21 -12.24 2.11
N SER A 159 -0.69 -11.03 1.94
CA SER A 159 0.51 -10.54 2.63
C SER A 159 0.29 -10.43 4.14
N SER A 160 -0.90 -9.99 4.58
CA SER A 160 -1.20 -9.95 6.02
C SER A 160 -1.20 -11.34 6.65
N ARG A 161 -1.76 -12.34 5.96
CA ARG A 161 -1.77 -13.73 6.45
C ARG A 161 -0.37 -14.32 6.49
N GLU A 162 0.43 -14.12 5.45
CA GLU A 162 1.82 -14.55 5.44
C GLU A 162 2.59 -13.96 6.63
N ILE A 163 2.50 -12.64 6.82
CA ILE A 163 3.21 -11.96 7.89
C ILE A 163 2.74 -12.48 9.25
N LEU A 164 1.42 -12.52 9.50
CA LEU A 164 0.88 -12.86 10.81
C LEU A 164 1.09 -14.34 11.20
N PHE A 165 0.97 -15.26 10.24
CA PHE A 165 0.97 -16.70 10.54
C PHE A 165 2.29 -17.40 10.25
N GLN A 166 3.16 -16.82 9.41
CA GLN A 166 4.46 -17.40 9.10
C GLN A 166 5.62 -16.56 9.62
N ILE A 167 5.70 -15.30 9.20
CA ILE A 167 6.92 -14.51 9.42
C ILE A 167 7.00 -14.01 10.87
N LEU A 168 5.93 -13.45 11.40
CA LEU A 168 5.90 -12.84 12.73
C LEU A 168 6.17 -13.86 13.86
N PRO A 169 5.60 -15.08 13.85
CA PRO A 169 5.96 -16.10 14.85
C PRO A 169 7.45 -16.46 14.85
N VAL A 170 8.09 -16.49 13.67
CA VAL A 170 9.52 -16.79 13.58
C VAL A 170 10.37 -15.58 13.96
N ALA A 171 9.99 -14.37 13.55
CA ALA A 171 10.66 -13.13 13.92
C ALA A 171 10.61 -12.84 15.43
N LEU A 172 9.57 -13.31 16.13
CA LEU A 172 9.42 -13.22 17.58
C LEU A 172 10.05 -14.41 18.34
N GLY A 173 10.57 -15.41 17.63
CA GLY A 173 11.21 -16.59 18.23
C GLY A 173 10.25 -17.68 18.72
N PHE A 174 8.94 -17.60 18.42
CA PHE A 174 7.96 -18.63 18.78
C PHE A 174 8.01 -19.87 17.89
N LYS A 175 8.58 -19.75 16.69
CA LYS A 175 8.82 -20.87 15.77
C LYS A 175 10.22 -20.77 15.16
N SER A 176 10.82 -21.91 14.84
CA SER A 176 12.15 -22.00 14.20
C SER A 176 12.09 -22.32 12.71
N THR A 177 10.92 -22.72 12.21
CA THR A 177 10.73 -23.14 10.82
C THR A 177 9.68 -22.29 10.12
N ILE A 178 9.92 -22.04 8.83
CA ILE A 178 9.01 -21.34 7.93
C ILE A 178 8.87 -22.14 6.64
N ASP A 179 7.64 -22.32 6.18
CA ASP A 179 7.37 -22.98 4.90
C ASP A 179 7.52 -21.95 3.77
N ALA A 180 8.68 -21.97 3.11
CA ALA A 180 9.00 -21.04 2.03
C ALA A 180 8.06 -21.18 0.82
N GLY A 181 7.52 -22.36 0.56
CA GLY A 181 6.56 -22.59 -0.52
C GLY A 181 5.24 -21.90 -0.24
N LEU A 182 4.70 -22.10 0.95
CA LEU A 182 3.47 -21.44 1.39
C LEU A 182 3.64 -19.91 1.51
N ALA A 183 4.79 -19.43 2.00
CA ALA A 183 5.11 -17.99 1.99
C ALA A 183 5.05 -17.41 0.57
N CYS A 184 5.70 -18.09 -0.40
CA CYS A 184 5.72 -17.66 -1.80
C CYS A 184 4.30 -17.60 -2.42
N ILE A 185 3.43 -18.56 -2.09
CA ILE A 185 2.04 -18.57 -2.55
C ILE A 185 1.26 -17.39 -1.96
N LEU A 186 1.37 -17.16 -0.65
CA LEU A 186 0.65 -16.10 0.05
C LEU A 186 1.10 -14.70 -0.37
N ILE A 187 2.42 -14.48 -0.55
CA ILE A 187 2.92 -13.21 -1.06
C ILE A 187 2.53 -13.01 -2.52
N SER A 188 2.58 -14.04 -3.36
CA SER A 188 2.24 -13.95 -4.78
C SER A 188 0.78 -13.55 -5.01
N TRP A 189 -0.14 -14.03 -4.16
CA TRP A 189 -1.53 -13.57 -4.15
C TRP A 189 -1.62 -12.03 -4.03
N THR A 190 -0.75 -11.42 -3.24
CA THR A 190 -0.70 -9.96 -3.09
C THR A 190 0.10 -9.30 -4.22
N LEU A 191 1.29 -9.83 -4.54
CA LEU A 191 2.29 -9.21 -5.41
C LEU A 191 1.83 -8.98 -6.85
N HIS A 192 1.05 -9.90 -7.40
CA HIS A 192 0.50 -9.68 -8.74
C HIS A 192 -0.65 -8.66 -8.71
N ALA A 193 -1.45 -8.66 -7.66
CA ALA A 193 -2.65 -7.85 -7.62
C ALA A 193 -2.41 -6.41 -7.12
N ILE A 194 -1.37 -6.21 -6.32
CA ILE A 194 -0.97 -4.89 -5.79
C ILE A 194 -0.52 -3.92 -6.89
N VAL A 195 0.06 -4.42 -8.00
CA VAL A 195 0.44 -3.55 -9.12
C VAL A 195 -0.78 -2.96 -9.82
N TYR A 196 -1.90 -3.69 -9.88
CA TYR A 196 -3.16 -3.14 -10.39
C TYR A 196 -3.72 -2.10 -9.42
N PHE A 197 -3.63 -2.33 -8.11
CA PHE A 197 -4.02 -1.34 -7.12
C PHE A 197 -3.25 -0.01 -7.29
N TRP A 198 -1.95 -0.05 -7.60
CA TRP A 198 -1.18 1.17 -7.89
C TRP A 198 -1.64 1.90 -9.15
N LEU A 199 -2.09 1.14 -10.14
CA LEU A 199 -2.38 1.62 -11.49
C LEU A 199 -3.82 2.15 -11.64
N VAL A 200 -4.78 1.58 -10.92
CA VAL A 200 -6.20 1.94 -11.04
C VAL A 200 -6.49 3.42 -10.75
N PRO A 201 -5.91 4.08 -9.71
CA PRO A 201 -6.11 5.52 -9.50
C PRO A 201 -5.71 6.36 -10.71
N SER A 202 -4.58 6.02 -11.34
CA SER A 202 -4.15 6.65 -12.60
C SER A 202 -5.20 6.42 -13.68
N TYR A 203 -5.65 5.18 -13.89
CA TYR A 203 -6.70 4.89 -14.88
C TYR A 203 -7.97 5.70 -14.63
N ILE A 204 -8.44 5.79 -13.38
CA ILE A 204 -9.60 6.61 -13.03
C ILE A 204 -9.35 8.07 -13.42
N ALA A 205 -8.18 8.64 -13.12
CA ALA A 205 -7.83 10.00 -13.52
C ALA A 205 -7.82 10.16 -15.05
N PHE A 206 -7.20 9.22 -15.78
CA PHE A 206 -7.18 9.20 -17.25
C PHE A 206 -8.59 9.12 -17.84
N TYR A 207 -9.49 8.32 -17.28
CA TYR A 207 -10.86 8.15 -17.78
C TYR A 207 -11.86 9.19 -17.25
N THR A 208 -11.53 10.04 -16.29
CA THR A 208 -12.52 10.97 -15.71
C THR A 208 -12.09 12.43 -15.75
N LEU A 209 -10.78 12.71 -15.74
CA LEU A 209 -10.23 14.05 -15.71
C LEU A 209 -9.67 14.47 -17.07
N ILE A 210 -8.91 13.62 -17.74
CA ILE A 210 -8.19 14.01 -18.97
C ILE A 210 -9.13 14.38 -20.11
N PRO A 211 -10.18 13.61 -20.44
CA PRO A 211 -11.10 13.98 -21.53
C PRO A 211 -11.76 15.33 -21.29
N ARG A 212 -12.06 15.66 -20.03
CA ARG A 212 -12.59 16.98 -19.67
C ARG A 212 -11.54 18.09 -19.85
N ALA A 213 -10.29 17.84 -19.50
CA ALA A 213 -9.21 18.81 -19.61
C ALA A 213 -8.87 19.16 -21.08
N ILE A 214 -9.01 18.20 -22.00
CA ILE A 214 -8.75 18.40 -23.44
C ILE A 214 -9.99 18.86 -24.22
N GLY A 215 -11.10 19.22 -23.55
CA GLY A 215 -12.33 19.66 -24.20
C GLY A 215 -13.13 18.54 -24.88
N GLY A 216 -12.78 17.27 -24.65
CA GLY A 216 -13.56 16.11 -25.06
C GLY A 216 -14.81 15.92 -24.20
N ARG A 217 -15.72 15.04 -24.65
CA ARG A 217 -16.94 14.68 -23.92
C ARG A 217 -16.98 13.18 -23.63
N PHE A 218 -17.64 12.83 -22.53
CA PHE A 218 -18.14 11.48 -22.21
C PHE A 218 -19.65 11.48 -22.33
#